data_AF-A0A5N6BAX0-F1
#
_entry.id   AF-A0A5N6BAX0-F1
#
_cell.length_a   1.000
_cell.length_b   1.000
_cell.length_c   1.000
_cell.angle_alpha   90.00
_cell.angle_beta   90.00
_cell.angle_gamma   90.00
#
_symmetry.space_group_name_H-M   'P 1'
#
loop_
_entity.id
_entity.type
_entity.pdbx_description
1 polymer ?
#
loop_
_entity_poly.entity_id
_entity_poly.type
_entity_poly.pdbx_seq_one_letter_code
_entity_poly.pdbx_strand_id
1 'polypeptide(L)'
;MTEEQRSPTGKPMVEATPMDVIHVRIASFALVFCFAVLVLSFVGRIWVLTGIVVAIMAIIAIYMALAVRRQKRLGGGPQSRG
;
A
#
# COMPACT_ATOMS: atom_id res chain seq x y z
N MET A 1 -16.33 -14.89 26.65
CA MET A 1 -16.00 -13.45 26.74
C MET A 1 -14.86 -13.22 25.79
N THR A 2 -15.14 -12.63 24.63
CA THR A 2 -14.14 -12.30 23.61
C THR A 2 -13.36 -11.07 24.07
N GLU A 3 -12.06 -11.24 24.34
CA GLU A 3 -11.17 -10.10 24.60
C GLU A 3 -11.16 -9.20 23.36
N GLU A 4 -11.80 -8.03 23.46
CA GLU A 4 -11.66 -7.00 22.44
C GLU A 4 -10.18 -6.61 22.36
N GLN A 5 -9.56 -6.87 21.21
CA GLN A 5 -8.21 -6.37 20.97
C GLN A 5 -8.22 -4.86 21.03
N ARG A 6 -7.53 -4.32 22.03
CA ARG A 6 -7.37 -2.90 22.24
C ARG A 6 -6.13 -2.43 21.50
N SER A 7 -6.28 -1.36 20.73
CA SER A 7 -5.15 -0.62 20.16
C SER A 7 -4.21 -0.17 21.30
N PRO A 8 -2.89 0.05 21.05
CA PRO A 8 -1.95 0.58 22.04
C PRO A 8 -2.40 1.90 22.71
N THR A 9 -3.34 2.62 22.10
CA THR A 9 -3.97 3.84 22.63
C THR A 9 -5.25 3.56 23.46
N GLY A 10 -5.58 2.30 23.76
CA GLY A 10 -6.74 1.92 24.59
C GLY A 10 -8.09 2.01 23.89
N LYS A 11 -8.12 2.21 22.56
CA LYS A 11 -9.35 2.26 21.76
C LYS A 11 -9.70 0.85 21.24
N PRO A 12 -10.98 0.47 21.17
CA PRO A 12 -11.39 -0.80 20.56
C PRO A 12 -10.86 -0.86 19.12
N MET A 13 -10.18 -1.97 18.74
CA MET A 13 -9.76 -2.16 17.34
C MET A 13 -10.99 -2.42 16.49
N VAL A 14 -11.42 -1.37 15.79
CA VAL A 14 -12.40 -1.48 14.71
C VAL A 14 -11.69 -2.10 13.51
N GLU A 15 -12.33 -3.06 12.86
CA GLU A 15 -11.91 -3.67 11.59
C GLU A 15 -11.43 -2.56 10.64
N ALA A 16 -10.20 -2.73 10.12
CA ALA A 16 -9.38 -1.76 9.40
C ALA A 16 -10.08 -0.43 9.06
N THR A 17 -9.64 0.68 9.69
CA THR A 17 -10.13 2.04 9.43
C THR A 17 -10.47 2.19 7.94
N PRO A 18 -11.73 2.48 7.54
CA PRO A 18 -12.18 2.38 6.14
C PRO A 18 -11.29 3.17 5.16
N MET A 19 -10.61 4.20 5.66
CA MET A 19 -9.66 5.02 4.93
C MET A 19 -8.35 4.31 4.53
N ASP A 20 -7.91 3.30 5.30
CA ASP A 20 -6.71 2.49 5.02
C ASP A 20 -6.95 1.55 3.83
N VAL A 21 -8.14 0.95 3.76
CA VAL A 21 -8.57 0.10 2.64
C VAL A 21 -8.66 0.91 1.35
N ILE A 22 -9.22 2.13 1.43
CA ILE A 22 -9.29 3.06 0.30
C ILE A 22 -7.88 3.43 -0.18
N HIS A 23 -6.95 3.73 0.73
CA HIS A 23 -5.57 4.05 0.38
C HIS A 23 -4.88 2.91 -0.37
N VAL A 24 -5.01 1.68 0.12
CA VAL A 24 -4.43 0.49 -0.54
C VAL A 24 -5.06 0.28 -1.93
N ARG A 25 -6.38 0.43 -2.06
CA ARG A 25 -7.08 0.30 -3.34
C ARG A 25 -6.63 1.36 -4.34
N ILE A 26 -6.61 2.63 -3.95
CA ILE A 26 -6.17 3.74 -4.80
C ILE A 26 -4.72 3.53 -5.25
N ALA A 27 -3.83 3.16 -4.32
CA ALA A 27 -2.44 2.87 -4.66
C ALA A 27 -2.32 1.70 -5.66
N SER A 28 -3.10 0.63 -5.47
CA SER A 28 -3.12 -0.51 -6.40
C SER A 28 -3.61 -0.11 -7.80
N PHE A 29 -4.70 0.66 -7.91
CA PHE A 29 -5.19 1.13 -9.21
C PHE A 29 -4.18 2.06 -9.90
N ALA A 30 -3.55 2.95 -9.15
CA ALA A 30 -2.51 3.84 -9.66
C ALA A 30 -1.28 3.05 -10.16
N LEU A 31 -0.89 1.98 -9.46
CA LEU A 31 0.19 1.06 -9.86
C LEU A 31 -0.11 0.36 -11.18
N VAL A 32 -1.33 -0.17 -11.35
CA VAL A 32 -1.74 -0.83 -12.60
C VAL A 32 -1.71 0.16 -13.77
N PHE A 33 -2.21 1.38 -13.55
CA PHE A 33 -2.16 2.44 -14.56
C PHE A 33 -0.72 2.83 -14.91
N CYS A 34 0.13 3.05 -13.90
CA CYS A 34 1.56 3.33 -14.12
C CYS A 34 2.23 2.20 -14.89
N PHE A 35 1.89 0.94 -14.63
CA PHE A 35 2.45 -0.19 -15.37
C PHE A 35 2.06 -0.16 -16.85
N ALA A 36 0.81 0.14 -17.18
CA ALA A 36 0.37 0.29 -18.57
C ALA A 36 1.12 1.43 -19.28
N VAL A 37 1.25 2.59 -18.62
CA VAL A 37 2.00 3.74 -19.16
C VAL A 37 3.48 3.41 -19.30
N LEU A 38 4.07 2.66 -18.36
CA LEU A 38 5.46 2.23 -18.40
C LEU A 38 5.72 1.38 -19.65
N VAL A 39 4.89 0.37 -19.89
CA VAL A 39 5.00 -0.50 -21.07
C VAL A 39 4.88 0.32 -22.35
N LEU A 40 3.87 1.20 -22.43
CA LEU A 40 3.65 2.03 -23.62
C LEU A 40 4.82 2.99 -23.89
N SER A 41 5.32 3.63 -22.83
CA SER A 41 6.45 4.56 -22.91
C SER A 41 7.75 3.86 -23.30
N PHE A 42 7.96 2.65 -22.79
CA PHE A 42 9.12 1.83 -23.10
C PHE A 42 9.11 1.36 -24.55
N VAL A 43 7.97 0.84 -25.03
CA VAL A 43 7.79 0.44 -26.44
C VAL A 43 7.94 1.64 -27.37
N GLY A 44 7.37 2.79 -26.98
CA GLY A 44 7.52 4.05 -27.70
C GLY A 44 8.92 4.67 -27.64
N ARG A 45 9.88 4.07 -26.92
CA ARG A 45 11.23 4.60 -26.65
C ARG A 45 11.22 6.03 -26.09
N ILE A 46 10.16 6.38 -25.34
CA ILE A 46 10.04 7.67 -24.65
C ILE A 46 10.75 7.51 -23.31
N TRP A 47 12.08 7.57 -23.34
CA TRP A 47 12.93 7.32 -22.17
C TRP A 47 12.69 8.30 -21.02
N VAL A 48 12.38 9.56 -21.32
CA VAL A 48 12.05 10.58 -20.31
C VAL A 48 10.79 10.19 -19.53
N LEU A 49 9.71 9.86 -20.24
CA LEU A 49 8.45 9.43 -19.62
C LEU A 49 8.62 8.12 -18.85
N THR A 50 9.37 7.17 -19.42
CA THR A 50 9.73 5.91 -18.76
C THR A 50 10.42 6.17 -17.43
N GLY A 51 11.42 7.06 -17.39
CA GLY A 51 12.12 7.43 -16.16
C GLY A 51 11.19 8.04 -15.10
N ILE A 52 10.29 8.95 -15.51
CA ILE A 52 9.30 9.57 -14.60
C ILE A 52 8.37 8.51 -14.00
N VAL A 53 7.83 7.61 -14.83
CA VAL A 53 6.91 6.56 -14.36
C VAL A 53 7.61 5.58 -13.42
N VAL A 54 8.85 5.18 -13.72
CA VAL A 54 9.66 4.34 -12.83
C VAL A 54 9.89 5.03 -11.49
N ALA A 55 10.19 6.33 -11.48
CA ALA A 55 10.38 7.09 -10.24
C ALA A 55 9.10 7.13 -9.40
N ILE A 56 7.94 7.38 -10.02
CA ILE A 56 6.64 7.37 -9.34
C ILE A 56 6.35 5.98 -8.73
N MET A 57 6.56 4.92 -9.51
CA MET A 57 6.39 3.53 -9.05
C MET A 57 7.28 3.21 -7.85
N ALA A 58 8.53 3.64 -7.87
CA ALA A 58 9.47 3.45 -6.77
C ALA A 58 9.00 4.18 -5.50
N ILE A 59 8.51 5.42 -5.62
CA ILE A 59 7.96 6.17 -4.49
C ILE A 59 6.77 5.43 -3.88
N ILE A 60 5.80 4.99 -4.70
CA ILE A 60 4.63 4.24 -4.21
C ILE A 60 5.06 2.96 -3.49
N ALA A 61 5.99 2.22 -4.08
CA ALA A 61 6.52 0.99 -3.49
C ALA A 61 7.22 1.24 -2.14
N ILE A 62 7.98 2.32 -2.01
CA ILE A 62 8.62 2.72 -0.76
C ILE A 62 7.56 3.08 0.29
N TYR A 63 6.55 3.87 -0.07
CA TYR A 63 5.45 4.20 0.84
C TYR A 63 4.70 2.96 1.32
N MET A 64 4.38 2.03 0.42
CA MET A 64 3.78 0.74 0.80
C MET A 64 4.70 -0.08 1.70
N ALA A 65 5.99 -0.18 1.36
CA ALA A 65 6.95 -0.94 2.17
C ALA A 65 7.10 -0.34 3.58
N LEU A 66 7.11 0.99 3.70
CA LEU A 66 7.12 1.69 4.98
C LEU A 66 5.82 1.47 5.75
N ALA A 67 4.66 1.52 5.09
CA ALA A 67 3.37 1.23 5.70
C ALA A 67 3.31 -0.20 6.25
N VAL A 68 3.74 -1.20 5.46
CA VAL A 68 3.82 -2.61 5.87
C VAL A 68 4.82 -2.79 7.01
N ARG A 69 5.99 -2.14 6.95
CA ARG A 69 6.97 -2.16 8.04
C ARG A 69 6.40 -1.53 9.32
N ARG A 70 5.64 -0.45 9.20
CA ARG A 70 4.98 0.23 10.32
C ARG A 70 3.90 -0.66 10.93
N GLN A 71 3.10 -1.34 10.10
CA GLN A 71 2.13 -2.35 10.55
C GLN A 71 2.82 -3.50 11.30
N LYS A 72 3.96 -4.01 10.79
CA LYS A 72 4.75 -5.04 11.47
C LYS A 72 5.31 -4.57 12.82
N ARG A 73 5.74 -3.29 12.91
CA ARG A 73 6.36 -2.71 14.11
C ARG A 73 5.35 -2.32 15.20
N LEU A 74 4.11 -2.02 14.83
CA LEU A 74 3.02 -1.70 15.78
C LEU A 74 2.36 -2.95 16.40
N GLY A 75 2.90 -4.14 16.13
CA GLY A 75 2.28 -5.40 16.55
C GLY A 75 1.13 -5.74 15.62
N GLY A 76 1.42 -6.54 14.59
CA GLY A 76 0.39 -7.05 13.69
C GLY A 76 -0.78 -7.63 14.49
N GLY A 77 -1.98 -7.11 14.22
CA GLY A 77 -3.20 -7.80 14.60
C GLY A 77 -3.16 -9.24 14.07
N PRO A 78 -3.70 -10.22 14.81
CA PRO A 78 -3.31 -11.62 14.74
C PRO A 78 -3.52 -12.26 13.37
N GLN A 79 -2.50 -13.02 12.96
CA GLN A 79 -2.59 -14.42 12.53
C GLN A 79 -3.96 -14.86 11.99
N SER A 80 -4.01 -15.24 10.71
CA SER A 80 -3.92 -16.66 10.36
C SER A 80 -5.05 -17.48 11.02
N ARG A 81 -6.23 -17.41 10.39
CA ARG A 81 -7.18 -18.52 10.35
C ARG A 81 -8.06 -18.41 9.11
N GLY A 82 -7.56 -19.07 8.07
CA GLY A 82 -8.25 -19.49 6.86
C GLY A 82 -7.42 -20.66 6.34
#